data_AF-A0A1F7I5P8-F1
#
_entry.id   AF-A0A1F7I5P8-F1
#
_cell.length_a   1.000
_cell.length_b   1.000
_cell.length_c   1.000
_cell.angle_alpha   90.00
_cell.angle_beta   90.00
_cell.angle_gamma   90.00
#
_symmetry.space_group_name_H-M   'P 1'
#
loop_
_entity.id
_entity.type
_entity.pdbx_description
1 polymer ?
#
loop_
_entity_poly.entity_id
_entity_poly.type
_entity_poly.pdbx_seq_one_letter_code
_entity_poly.pdbx_strand_id
1 'polypeptide(L)'
;VETKAYVFSGLASALATLTDTEKELGVVVVDVGGGKTDICVYVEGALSYSSSIPLGARHVTNDIAVGLRISLESAEKIKLLLNEEKIKKKLKEDKQDDVDITHLNLPEGLKSFSYKTVVEGIIRPRTEEMFDKVLEEIDKSGFINQVPSGLVITGGGALTIGAVEGAKRAIGMPARVGRPQYVTGLVDEIMYPQYASLVGLLLYARDSDTGEKKLNFKDFDKIFRNLSIKGSLRKVTDLIKSFVP
;
A
#
# COMPACT_ATOMS: atom_id res chain seq x y z
N VAL A 1 3.83 13.24 25.45
CA VAL A 1 2.91 13.04 24.30
C VAL A 1 1.80 12.13 24.78
N GLU A 2 0.55 12.56 24.68
CA GLU A 2 -0.62 11.74 25.03
C GLU A 2 -1.05 10.94 23.79
N THR A 3 -1.22 9.63 23.93
CA THR A 3 -1.58 8.73 22.81
C THR A 3 -3.04 8.33 22.94
N LYS A 4 -3.89 8.74 21.98
CA LYS A 4 -5.33 8.41 21.98
C LYS A 4 -5.64 6.99 21.48
N ALA A 5 -4.93 6.50 20.47
CA ALA A 5 -5.17 5.18 19.87
C ALA A 5 -3.96 4.69 19.04
N TYR A 6 -3.96 3.39 18.72
CA TYR A 6 -3.08 2.78 17.72
C TYR A 6 -3.92 2.37 16.52
N VAL A 7 -3.45 2.68 15.31
CA VAL A 7 -4.14 2.35 14.06
C VAL A 7 -3.19 1.54 13.19
N PHE A 8 -3.73 0.48 12.56
CA PHE A 8 -2.99 -0.30 11.59
C PHE A 8 -2.59 0.57 10.39
N SER A 9 -1.30 0.56 10.02
CA SER A 9 -0.77 1.45 8.97
C SER A 9 -1.48 1.25 7.63
N GLY A 10 -1.69 -0.01 7.20
CA GLY A 10 -2.42 -0.31 5.97
C GLY A 10 -3.85 0.25 5.96
N LEU A 11 -4.54 0.20 7.11
CA LEU A 11 -5.88 0.79 7.25
C LEU A 11 -5.83 2.32 7.13
N ALA A 12 -4.90 2.98 7.83
CA ALA A 12 -4.72 4.42 7.71
C ALA A 12 -4.41 4.82 6.26
N SER A 13 -3.46 4.14 5.62
CA SER A 13 -3.12 4.36 4.22
C SER A 13 -4.31 4.16 3.29
N ALA A 14 -5.16 3.15 3.53
CA ALA A 14 -6.38 2.92 2.75
C ALA A 14 -7.37 4.08 2.85
N LEU A 15 -7.58 4.63 4.05
CA LEU A 15 -8.47 5.79 4.27
C LEU A 15 -8.05 7.01 3.46
N ALA A 16 -6.75 7.21 3.27
CA ALA A 16 -6.22 8.35 2.54
C ALA A 16 -6.16 8.14 1.02
N THR A 17 -6.16 6.89 0.51
CA THR A 17 -5.78 6.61 -0.88
C THR A 17 -6.85 5.96 -1.74
N LEU A 18 -7.88 5.38 -1.09
CA LEU A 18 -9.01 4.76 -1.77
C LEU A 18 -10.17 5.73 -1.95
N THR A 19 -10.80 5.63 -3.10
CA THR A 19 -12.13 6.19 -3.34
C THR A 19 -13.22 5.27 -2.79
N ASP A 20 -14.40 5.82 -2.49
CA ASP A 20 -15.53 5.01 -2.05
C ASP A 20 -15.98 4.03 -3.15
N THR A 21 -15.91 4.43 -4.42
CA THR A 21 -16.19 3.53 -5.56
C THR A 21 -15.27 2.30 -5.58
N GLU A 22 -13.97 2.47 -5.33
CA GLU A 22 -13.04 1.33 -5.26
C GLU A 22 -13.36 0.40 -4.09
N LYS A 23 -13.72 0.95 -2.92
CA LYS A 23 -14.13 0.16 -1.75
C LYS A 23 -15.40 -0.65 -2.02
N GLU A 24 -16.40 -0.04 -2.67
CA GLU A 24 -17.67 -0.68 -3.03
C GLU A 24 -17.48 -1.80 -4.06
N LEU A 25 -16.73 -1.52 -5.13
CA LEU A 25 -16.48 -2.51 -6.19
C LEU A 25 -15.56 -3.64 -5.77
N GLY A 26 -14.68 -3.38 -4.80
CA GLY A 26 -13.69 -4.31 -4.30
C GLY A 26 -12.28 -3.96 -4.78
N VAL A 27 -11.36 -3.77 -3.83
CA VAL A 27 -10.00 -3.28 -4.07
C VAL A 27 -9.02 -3.78 -3.01
N VAL A 28 -7.76 -3.93 -3.38
CA VAL A 28 -6.67 -4.20 -2.44
C VAL A 28 -5.76 -2.99 -2.31
N VAL A 29 -5.54 -2.54 -1.07
CA VAL A 29 -4.48 -1.58 -0.74
C VAL A 29 -3.24 -2.33 -0.35
N VAL A 30 -2.12 -1.96 -0.94
CA VAL A 30 -0.80 -2.52 -0.67
C VAL A 30 0.12 -1.38 -0.25
N ASP A 31 0.32 -1.22 1.05
CA ASP A 31 1.21 -0.19 1.63
C ASP A 31 2.62 -0.76 1.76
N VAL A 32 3.48 -0.41 0.80
CA VAL A 32 4.85 -0.89 0.72
C VAL A 32 5.75 0.02 1.55
N GLY A 33 5.96 -0.36 2.80
CA GLY A 33 6.90 0.27 3.71
C GLY A 33 8.36 -0.13 3.45
N GLY A 34 9.25 0.33 4.31
CA GLY A 34 10.67 -0.02 4.22
C GLY A 34 10.94 -1.50 4.52
N GLY A 35 10.44 -2.02 5.65
CA GLY A 35 10.71 -3.38 6.10
C GLY A 35 9.55 -4.38 5.93
N LYS A 36 8.34 -3.88 5.69
CA LYS A 36 7.13 -4.70 5.58
C LYS A 36 6.16 -4.10 4.56
N THR A 37 5.22 -4.91 4.11
CA THR A 37 4.13 -4.50 3.23
C THR A 37 2.83 -4.88 3.91
N ASP A 38 1.99 -3.88 4.16
CA ASP A 38 0.65 -4.08 4.72
C ASP A 38 -0.37 -4.24 3.60
N ILE A 39 -1.33 -5.13 3.82
CA ILE A 39 -2.38 -5.47 2.85
C ILE A 39 -3.73 -5.20 3.51
N CYS A 40 -4.62 -4.50 2.81
CA CYS A 40 -6.03 -4.34 3.19
C CYS A 40 -6.91 -4.64 2.00
N VAL A 41 -7.88 -5.53 2.18
CA VAL A 41 -8.88 -5.87 1.17
C VAL A 41 -10.20 -5.25 1.56
N TYR A 42 -10.78 -4.48 0.65
CA TYR A 42 -12.13 -3.94 0.78
C TYR A 42 -13.07 -4.68 -0.18
N VAL A 43 -14.26 -5.01 0.30
CA VAL A 43 -15.37 -5.57 -0.48
C VAL A 43 -16.67 -4.97 0.06
N GLU A 44 -17.57 -4.54 -0.84
CA GLU A 44 -18.86 -3.93 -0.47
C GLU A 44 -18.72 -2.77 0.55
N GLY A 45 -17.71 -1.93 0.33
CA GLY A 45 -17.47 -0.73 1.13
C GLY A 45 -16.77 -0.96 2.47
N ALA A 46 -16.58 -2.22 2.88
CA ALA A 46 -16.03 -2.57 4.20
C ALA A 46 -14.64 -3.22 4.10
N LEU A 47 -13.81 -3.04 5.14
CA LEU A 47 -12.56 -3.78 5.29
C LEU A 47 -12.87 -5.25 5.60
N SER A 48 -12.62 -6.14 4.65
CA SER A 48 -12.93 -7.57 4.77
C SER A 48 -11.74 -8.41 5.22
N TYR A 49 -10.51 -7.95 4.93
CA TYR A 49 -9.29 -8.62 5.32
C TYR A 49 -8.12 -7.64 5.50
N SER A 50 -7.23 -7.94 6.44
CA SER A 50 -5.99 -7.19 6.63
C SER A 50 -4.85 -8.11 7.08
N SER A 51 -3.66 -7.91 6.54
CA SER A 51 -2.46 -8.65 6.92
C SER A 51 -1.19 -7.85 6.66
N SER A 52 -0.03 -8.41 7.03
CA SER A 52 1.27 -7.81 6.78
C SER A 52 2.29 -8.91 6.46
N ILE A 53 3.09 -8.68 5.42
CA ILE A 53 4.21 -9.55 5.05
C ILE A 53 5.56 -8.88 5.39
N PRO A 54 6.59 -9.61 5.84
CA PRO A 54 7.89 -9.06 6.23
C PRO A 54 8.79 -8.78 5.02
N LEU A 55 8.22 -8.21 3.96
CA LEU A 55 8.88 -7.82 2.72
C LEU A 55 8.53 -6.36 2.42
N GLY A 56 9.50 -5.57 2.03
CA GLY A 56 9.34 -4.12 1.84
C GLY A 56 10.47 -3.54 0.99
N ALA A 57 10.40 -2.24 0.71
CA ALA A 57 11.26 -1.57 -0.27
C ALA A 57 12.77 -1.61 0.07
N ARG A 58 13.15 -1.90 1.33
CA ARG A 58 14.56 -2.12 1.70
C ARG A 58 15.13 -3.42 1.12
N HIS A 59 14.30 -4.40 0.76
CA HIS A 59 14.78 -5.62 0.10
C HIS A 59 15.27 -5.30 -1.31
N VAL A 60 14.62 -4.38 -2.02
CA VAL A 60 15.13 -3.84 -3.30
C VAL A 60 16.47 -3.14 -3.08
N THR A 61 16.58 -2.31 -2.04
CA THR A 61 17.83 -1.63 -1.69
C THR A 61 18.96 -2.62 -1.38
N ASN A 62 18.67 -3.69 -0.63
CA ASN A 62 19.64 -4.73 -0.32
C ASN A 62 20.13 -5.42 -1.60
N ASP A 63 19.23 -5.76 -2.53
CA ASP A 63 19.60 -6.43 -3.78
C ASP A 63 20.47 -5.53 -4.67
N ILE A 64 20.17 -4.22 -4.73
CA ILE A 64 21.02 -3.23 -5.42
C ILE A 64 22.41 -3.17 -4.76
N ALA A 65 22.46 -3.13 -3.42
CA ALA A 65 23.72 -3.08 -2.68
C ALA A 65 24.60 -4.30 -2.95
N VAL A 66 24.00 -5.50 -2.96
CA VAL A 66 24.69 -6.75 -3.28
C VAL A 66 25.14 -6.76 -4.74
N GLY A 67 24.26 -6.41 -5.68
CA GLY A 67 24.54 -6.45 -7.11
C GLY A 67 25.62 -5.46 -7.55
N LEU A 68 25.67 -4.28 -6.94
CA LEU A 68 26.66 -3.24 -7.23
C LEU A 68 27.87 -3.24 -6.27
N ARG A 69 27.84 -4.08 -5.22
CA ARG A 69 28.87 -4.17 -4.16
C ARG A 69 29.13 -2.82 -3.47
N ILE A 70 28.04 -2.16 -3.09
CA ILE A 70 28.06 -0.87 -2.39
C ILE A 70 27.30 -0.97 -1.07
N SER A 71 27.42 0.06 -0.22
CA SER A 71 26.64 0.16 1.02
C SER A 71 25.14 0.30 0.74
N LEU A 72 24.32 -0.04 1.75
CA LEU A 72 22.87 0.16 1.70
C LEU A 72 22.48 1.63 1.50
N GLU A 73 23.28 2.55 2.05
CA GLU A 73 23.05 3.99 1.89
C GLU A 73 23.27 4.42 0.44
N SER A 74 24.38 4.00 -0.17
CA SER A 74 24.66 4.26 -1.59
C SER A 74 23.61 3.62 -2.51
N ALA A 75 23.18 2.39 -2.20
CA ALA A 75 22.13 1.72 -2.94
C ALA A 75 20.77 2.44 -2.85
N GLU A 76 20.41 2.99 -1.68
CA GLU A 76 19.17 3.78 -1.54
C GLU A 76 19.23 5.04 -2.39
N LYS A 77 20.37 5.75 -2.40
CA LYS A 77 20.57 6.94 -3.26
C LYS A 77 20.37 6.58 -4.73
N ILE A 78 20.92 5.46 -5.19
CA ILE A 78 20.72 4.97 -6.56
C ILE A 78 19.25 4.63 -6.83
N LYS A 79 18.58 3.91 -5.93
CA LYS A 79 17.18 3.53 -6.08
C LYS A 79 16.27 4.75 -6.21
N LEU A 80 16.51 5.80 -5.41
CA LEU A 80 15.76 7.05 -5.46
C LEU A 80 16.06 7.84 -6.75
N LEU A 81 17.32 7.95 -7.15
CA LEU A 81 17.74 8.61 -8.40
C LEU A 81 17.02 8.04 -9.62
N LEU A 82 16.87 6.71 -9.69
CA LEU A 82 16.22 6.02 -10.81
C LEU A 82 14.74 6.43 -11.00
N ASN A 83 14.10 7.00 -9.97
CA ASN A 83 12.73 7.48 -10.11
C ASN A 83 12.63 8.87 -10.77
N GLU A 84 13.73 9.64 -10.83
CA GLU A 84 13.74 10.97 -11.42
C GLU A 84 13.37 10.93 -12.92
N GLU A 85 12.43 11.79 -13.33
CA GLU A 85 11.95 11.85 -14.72
C GLU A 85 13.09 12.14 -15.72
N LYS A 86 14.08 12.92 -15.30
CA LYS A 86 15.25 13.27 -16.10
C LYS A 86 16.04 12.03 -16.51
N ILE A 87 16.23 11.07 -15.61
CA ILE A 87 16.92 9.81 -15.90
C ILE A 87 16.12 8.99 -16.91
N LYS A 88 14.80 8.85 -16.69
CA LYS A 88 13.90 8.11 -17.60
C LYS A 88 13.86 8.71 -19.01
N LYS A 89 13.91 10.04 -19.11
CA LYS A 89 13.93 10.76 -20.41
C LYS A 89 15.26 10.58 -21.13
N LYS A 90 16.38 10.76 -20.42
CA LYS A 90 17.73 10.64 -20.99
C LYS A 90 17.98 9.26 -21.59
N LEU A 91 17.57 8.19 -20.91
CA LEU A 91 17.71 6.81 -21.41
C LEU A 91 16.93 6.54 -22.71
N LYS A 92 15.77 7.20 -22.88
CA LYS A 92 14.97 7.09 -24.11
C LYS A 92 15.59 7.86 -25.29
N GLU A 93 16.16 9.02 -25.03
CA GLU A 93 16.69 9.92 -26.06
C GLU A 93 18.10 9.51 -26.51
N ASP A 94 19.00 9.22 -25.57
CA ASP A 94 20.42 8.99 -25.86
C ASP A 94 20.73 7.55 -26.33
N LYS A 95 19.77 6.62 -26.19
CA LYS A 95 19.94 5.17 -26.42
C LYS A 95 21.17 4.57 -25.70
N GLN A 96 21.67 5.25 -24.68
CA GLN A 96 22.79 4.82 -23.87
C GLN A 96 22.26 4.10 -22.63
N ASP A 97 22.80 2.92 -22.33
CA ASP A 97 22.37 2.12 -21.18
C ASP A 97 23.05 2.57 -19.87
N ASP A 98 24.20 3.23 -19.94
CA ASP A 98 24.94 3.66 -18.75
C ASP A 98 24.32 4.91 -18.09
N VAL A 99 24.10 4.83 -16.78
CA VAL A 99 23.67 5.92 -15.92
C VAL A 99 24.88 6.49 -15.18
N ASP A 100 25.21 7.75 -15.42
CA ASP A 100 26.25 8.48 -14.68
C ASP A 100 25.71 8.94 -13.32
N ILE A 101 26.39 8.51 -12.26
CA ILE A 101 26.09 8.82 -10.86
C ILE A 101 27.24 9.52 -10.14
N THR A 102 28.22 10.07 -10.87
CA THR A 102 29.37 10.76 -10.31
C THR A 102 28.95 11.89 -9.34
N HIS A 103 27.84 12.57 -9.65
CA HIS A 103 27.26 13.63 -8.81
C HIS A 103 26.77 13.15 -7.43
N LEU A 104 26.51 11.84 -7.25
CA LEU A 104 26.12 11.29 -5.95
C LEU A 104 27.30 11.18 -4.97
N ASN A 105 28.54 11.31 -5.44
CA ASN A 105 29.77 11.23 -4.64
C ASN A 105 29.80 10.02 -3.69
N LEU A 106 29.54 8.83 -4.23
CA LEU A 106 29.48 7.61 -3.44
C LEU A 106 30.85 7.26 -2.83
N PRO A 107 30.94 6.89 -1.53
CA PRO A 107 32.20 6.52 -0.88
C PRO A 107 32.95 5.38 -1.57
N GLU A 108 32.22 4.48 -2.23
CA GLU A 108 32.76 3.32 -2.92
C GLU A 108 33.42 3.67 -4.28
N GLY A 109 33.30 4.92 -4.73
CA GLY A 109 33.91 5.39 -5.98
C GLY A 109 33.19 4.95 -7.26
N LEU A 110 32.00 4.37 -7.14
CA LEU A 110 31.17 3.99 -8.30
C LEU A 110 30.69 5.25 -9.04
N LYS A 111 31.04 5.36 -10.32
CA LYS A 111 30.73 6.54 -11.16
C LYS A 111 29.57 6.32 -12.12
N SER A 112 29.34 5.08 -12.55
CA SER A 112 28.23 4.72 -13.43
C SER A 112 27.82 3.27 -13.29
N PHE A 113 26.65 2.93 -13.79
CA PHE A 113 26.16 1.54 -13.91
C PHE A 113 25.24 1.38 -15.12
N SER A 114 25.07 0.15 -15.61
CA SER A 114 24.10 -0.19 -16.65
C SER A 114 22.67 -0.15 -16.10
N TYR A 115 21.82 0.71 -16.65
CA TYR A 115 20.41 0.84 -16.30
C TYR A 115 19.69 -0.49 -16.43
N LYS A 116 19.84 -1.19 -17.56
CA LYS A 116 19.22 -2.49 -17.78
C LYS A 116 19.65 -3.50 -16.72
N THR A 117 20.94 -3.52 -16.36
CA THR A 117 21.44 -4.45 -15.33
C THR A 117 20.76 -4.19 -13.98
N VAL A 118 20.66 -2.92 -13.55
CA VAL A 118 20.07 -2.59 -12.26
C VAL A 118 18.54 -2.70 -12.28
N VAL A 119 17.87 -2.14 -13.28
CA VAL A 119 16.40 -2.11 -13.30
C VAL A 119 15.82 -3.46 -13.69
N GLU A 120 16.26 -4.04 -14.81
CA GLU A 120 15.70 -5.31 -15.29
C GLU A 120 16.32 -6.52 -14.59
N GLY A 121 17.61 -6.44 -14.22
CA GLY A 121 18.34 -7.55 -13.60
C GLY A 121 18.22 -7.63 -12.07
N ILE A 122 17.90 -6.53 -11.38
CA ILE A 122 17.86 -6.48 -9.91
C ILE A 122 16.50 -6.01 -9.40
N ILE A 123 16.05 -4.80 -9.78
CA ILE A 123 14.84 -4.19 -9.21
C ILE A 123 13.58 -4.94 -9.63
N ARG A 124 13.42 -5.22 -10.94
CA ARG A 124 12.27 -5.93 -11.50
C ARG A 124 12.04 -7.30 -10.82
N PRO A 125 13.00 -8.24 -10.77
CA PRO A 125 12.76 -9.55 -10.16
C PRO A 125 12.40 -9.45 -8.68
N ARG A 126 13.05 -8.57 -7.90
CA ARG A 126 12.69 -8.38 -6.49
C ARG A 126 11.29 -7.82 -6.32
N THR A 127 10.90 -6.87 -7.16
CA THR A 127 9.58 -6.25 -7.12
C THR A 127 8.50 -7.26 -7.50
N GLU A 128 8.74 -8.08 -8.53
CA GLU A 128 7.83 -9.18 -8.91
C GLU A 128 7.68 -10.20 -7.78
N GLU A 129 8.79 -10.64 -7.16
CA GLU A 129 8.74 -11.54 -6.00
C GLU A 129 7.94 -10.95 -4.82
N MET A 130 8.09 -9.66 -4.54
CA MET A 130 7.33 -8.99 -3.49
C MET A 130 5.82 -9.03 -3.79
N PHE A 131 5.42 -8.78 -5.04
CA PHE A 131 4.00 -8.80 -5.42
C PHE A 131 3.44 -10.22 -5.58
N ASP A 132 4.28 -11.22 -5.90
CA ASP A 132 3.89 -12.63 -5.83
C ASP A 132 3.53 -13.01 -4.38
N LYS A 133 4.30 -12.53 -3.39
CA LYS A 133 3.96 -12.73 -1.96
C LYS A 133 2.70 -12.00 -1.53
N VAL A 134 2.43 -10.82 -2.09
CA VAL A 134 1.15 -10.13 -1.90
C VAL A 134 0.00 -10.94 -2.50
N LEU A 135 0.18 -11.48 -3.72
CA LEU A 135 -0.82 -12.33 -4.37
C LEU A 135 -1.13 -13.58 -3.54
N GLU A 136 -0.09 -14.29 -3.09
CA GLU A 136 -0.24 -15.47 -2.23
C GLU A 136 -1.08 -15.16 -0.99
N GLU A 137 -0.91 -13.97 -0.40
CA GLU A 137 -1.65 -13.56 0.79
C GLU A 137 -3.11 -13.19 0.48
N ILE A 138 -3.37 -12.52 -0.65
CA ILE A 138 -4.73 -12.23 -1.12
C ILE A 138 -5.47 -13.52 -1.47
N ASP A 139 -4.81 -14.48 -2.14
CA ASP A 139 -5.42 -15.76 -2.50
C ASP A 139 -5.80 -16.58 -1.25
N LYS A 140 -4.89 -16.66 -0.26
CA LYS A 140 -5.16 -17.29 1.04
C LYS A 140 -6.35 -16.68 1.77
N SER A 141 -6.60 -15.38 1.59
CA SER A 141 -7.73 -14.69 2.22
C SER A 141 -9.08 -15.08 1.61
N GLY A 142 -9.11 -15.67 0.41
CA GLY A 142 -10.33 -16.04 -0.31
C GLY A 142 -11.01 -14.89 -1.06
N PHE A 143 -10.42 -13.69 -1.07
CA PHE A 143 -11.00 -12.49 -1.68
C PHE A 143 -10.48 -12.16 -3.09
N ILE A 144 -9.56 -12.95 -3.65
CA ILE A 144 -8.94 -12.65 -4.97
C ILE A 144 -9.97 -12.42 -6.09
N ASN A 145 -11.09 -13.15 -6.08
CA ASN A 145 -12.15 -13.02 -7.09
C ASN A 145 -13.16 -11.90 -6.78
N GLN A 146 -12.97 -11.14 -5.71
CA GLN A 146 -13.88 -10.08 -5.22
C GLN A 146 -13.26 -8.69 -5.29
N VAL A 147 -12.11 -8.53 -5.97
CA VAL A 147 -11.37 -7.26 -6.06
C VAL A 147 -11.18 -6.78 -7.51
N PRO A 148 -12.25 -6.57 -8.29
CA PRO A 148 -12.16 -6.19 -9.70
C PRO A 148 -11.51 -4.82 -9.94
N SER A 149 -11.46 -3.94 -8.93
CA SER A 149 -10.72 -2.66 -9.03
C SER A 149 -9.20 -2.85 -8.99
N GLY A 150 -8.73 -4.06 -8.67
CA GLY A 150 -7.31 -4.40 -8.60
C GLY A 150 -6.63 -3.77 -7.40
N LEU A 151 -5.43 -3.22 -7.63
CA LEU A 151 -4.52 -2.78 -6.58
C LEU A 151 -4.30 -1.27 -6.53
N VAL A 152 -4.27 -0.75 -5.31
CA VAL A 152 -3.80 0.59 -4.97
C VAL A 152 -2.52 0.46 -4.14
N ILE A 153 -1.38 0.75 -4.76
CA ILE A 153 -0.06 0.63 -4.15
C ILE A 153 0.34 1.97 -3.53
N THR A 154 0.70 1.98 -2.25
CA THR A 154 1.05 3.21 -1.51
C THR A 154 2.29 3.00 -0.64
N GLY A 155 2.64 3.99 0.18
CA GLY A 155 3.88 4.02 0.95
C GLY A 155 5.08 4.44 0.10
N GLY A 156 6.24 4.60 0.74
CA GLY A 156 7.47 5.02 0.03
C GLY A 156 7.90 4.02 -1.03
N GLY A 157 7.63 2.72 -0.83
CA GLY A 157 7.95 1.67 -1.79
C GLY A 157 7.18 1.76 -3.10
N ALA A 158 6.00 2.40 -3.11
CA ALA A 158 5.22 2.63 -4.33
C ALA A 158 5.94 3.49 -5.37
N LEU A 159 6.95 4.26 -4.94
CA LEU A 159 7.79 5.09 -5.81
C LEU A 159 9.01 4.36 -6.38
N THR A 160 9.19 3.07 -6.03
CA THR A 160 10.24 2.24 -6.64
C THR A 160 9.94 2.07 -8.13
N ILE A 161 10.97 2.23 -8.97
CA ILE A 161 10.82 2.05 -10.41
C ILE A 161 10.31 0.64 -10.72
N GLY A 162 9.28 0.53 -11.56
CA GLY A 162 8.67 -0.75 -11.93
C GLY A 162 7.70 -1.33 -10.88
N ALA A 163 7.39 -0.63 -9.79
CA ALA A 163 6.46 -1.13 -8.75
C ALA A 163 5.07 -1.46 -9.32
N VAL A 164 4.48 -0.54 -10.10
CA VAL A 164 3.15 -0.74 -10.70
C VAL A 164 3.19 -1.85 -11.75
N GLU A 165 4.23 -1.90 -12.57
CA GLU A 165 4.42 -2.92 -13.60
C GLU A 165 4.61 -4.31 -12.97
N GLY A 166 5.42 -4.40 -11.91
CA GLY A 166 5.62 -5.64 -11.16
C GLY A 166 4.32 -6.15 -10.55
N ALA A 167 3.53 -5.27 -9.92
CA ALA A 167 2.23 -5.63 -9.38
C ALA A 167 1.26 -6.15 -10.46
N LYS A 168 1.18 -5.46 -11.60
CA LYS A 168 0.33 -5.87 -12.73
C LYS A 168 0.74 -7.23 -13.29
N ARG A 169 2.05 -7.50 -13.39
CA ARG A 169 2.56 -8.78 -13.91
C ARG A 169 2.35 -9.94 -12.94
N ALA A 170 2.60 -9.72 -11.65
CA ALA A 170 2.42 -10.74 -10.62
C ALA A 170 0.94 -11.12 -10.47
N ILE A 171 0.05 -10.12 -10.40
CA ILE A 171 -1.34 -10.32 -9.98
C ILE A 171 -2.32 -10.45 -11.16
N GLY A 172 -1.95 -9.96 -12.34
CA GLY A 172 -2.83 -10.00 -13.52
C GLY A 172 -4.03 -9.05 -13.44
N MET A 173 -4.00 -8.07 -12.53
CA MET A 173 -5.07 -7.09 -12.32
C MET A 173 -4.58 -5.66 -12.57
N PRO A 174 -5.49 -4.69 -12.76
CA PRO A 174 -5.13 -3.28 -12.74
C PRO A 174 -4.38 -2.91 -11.46
N ALA A 175 -3.39 -2.03 -11.57
CA ALA A 175 -2.72 -1.45 -10.42
C ALA A 175 -2.44 0.02 -10.68
N ARG A 176 -2.53 0.84 -9.63
CA ARG A 176 -2.19 2.26 -9.64
C ARG A 176 -1.47 2.65 -8.36
N VAL A 177 -0.80 3.81 -8.40
CA VAL A 177 -0.26 4.44 -7.19
C VAL A 177 -1.40 5.14 -6.44
N GLY A 178 -1.50 4.85 -5.14
CA GLY A 178 -2.33 5.55 -4.17
C GLY A 178 -1.64 6.80 -3.68
N ARG A 179 -2.23 7.96 -3.95
CA ARG A 179 -1.79 9.23 -3.35
C ARG A 179 -2.80 9.65 -2.29
N PRO A 180 -2.36 10.29 -1.19
CA PRO A 180 -3.26 10.84 -0.19
C PRO A 180 -4.30 11.77 -0.83
N GLN A 181 -5.52 11.76 -0.30
CA GLN A 181 -6.67 12.55 -0.73
C GLN A 181 -7.42 13.06 0.52
N TYR A 182 -8.51 13.82 0.30
CA TYR A 182 -9.42 14.29 1.36
C TYR A 182 -8.82 15.29 2.36
N VAL A 183 -7.71 15.92 1.99
CA VAL A 183 -7.09 17.03 2.72
C VAL A 183 -6.93 18.24 1.80
N THR A 184 -7.02 19.45 2.36
CA THR A 184 -6.97 20.73 1.64
C THR A 184 -6.09 21.74 2.36
N GLY A 185 -5.63 22.78 1.66
CA GLY A 185 -4.76 23.83 2.22
C GLY A 185 -3.35 23.75 1.64
N LEU A 186 -2.32 24.01 2.45
CA LEU A 186 -0.91 23.86 2.06
C LEU A 186 -0.48 22.39 2.14
N VAL A 187 -0.98 21.59 1.19
CA VAL A 187 -0.83 20.13 1.23
C VAL A 187 0.13 19.57 0.18
N ASP A 188 0.69 20.39 -0.71
CA ASP A 188 1.50 19.94 -1.84
C ASP A 188 2.66 19.01 -1.44
N GLU A 189 3.24 19.22 -0.26
CA GLU A 189 4.33 18.41 0.27
C GLU A 189 3.89 17.03 0.79
N ILE A 190 2.61 16.86 1.15
CA ILE A 190 2.07 15.64 1.77
C ILE A 190 1.21 14.80 0.81
N MET A 191 1.10 15.18 -0.46
CA MET A 191 0.31 14.45 -1.48
C MET A 191 1.09 13.28 -2.14
N TYR A 192 2.21 12.86 -1.53
CA TYR A 192 3.00 11.73 -1.98
C TYR A 192 2.63 10.44 -1.23
N PRO A 193 2.74 9.26 -1.86
CA PRO A 193 2.34 7.97 -1.27
C PRO A 193 2.99 7.66 0.09
N GLN A 194 4.23 8.13 0.31
CA GLN A 194 4.95 8.00 1.58
C GLN A 194 4.26 8.68 2.79
N TYR A 195 3.32 9.61 2.54
CA TYR A 195 2.54 10.28 3.59
C TYR A 195 1.13 9.69 3.76
N ALA A 196 0.77 8.63 3.03
CA ALA A 196 -0.58 8.05 3.07
C ALA A 196 -1.01 7.63 4.48
N SER A 197 -0.16 6.93 5.22
CA SER A 197 -0.50 6.51 6.59
C SER A 197 -0.68 7.71 7.51
N LEU A 198 0.17 8.74 7.36
CA LEU A 198 0.09 9.96 8.17
C LEU A 198 -1.19 10.75 7.89
N VAL A 199 -1.52 10.97 6.62
CA VAL A 199 -2.77 11.63 6.23
C VAL A 199 -3.97 10.79 6.67
N GLY A 200 -3.88 9.47 6.53
CA GLY A 200 -4.88 8.52 6.98
C GLY A 200 -5.17 8.59 8.47
N LEU A 201 -4.12 8.76 9.29
CA LEU A 201 -4.27 8.97 10.74
C LEU A 201 -5.00 10.28 11.06
N LEU A 202 -4.75 11.35 10.30
CA LEU A 202 -5.47 12.62 10.47
C LEU A 202 -6.95 12.46 10.13
N LEU A 203 -7.26 11.79 9.03
CA LEU A 203 -8.65 11.49 8.63
C LEU A 203 -9.34 10.60 9.66
N TYR A 204 -8.66 9.55 10.13
CA TYR A 204 -9.18 8.68 11.18
C TYR A 204 -9.47 9.43 12.47
N ALA A 205 -8.55 10.31 12.90
CA ALA A 205 -8.72 11.12 14.11
C ALA A 205 -9.90 12.09 13.97
N ARG A 206 -10.03 12.76 12.83
CA ARG A 206 -11.16 13.66 12.53
C ARG A 206 -12.50 12.94 12.66
N ASP A 207 -12.61 11.75 12.06
CA ASP A 207 -13.86 11.00 12.05
C ASP A 207 -14.14 10.34 13.43
N SER A 208 -13.09 9.97 14.16
CA SER A 208 -13.21 9.43 15.53
C SER A 208 -13.61 10.47 16.57
N ASP A 209 -13.17 11.72 16.44
CA ASP A 209 -13.51 12.82 17.36
C ASP A 209 -14.98 13.24 17.20
N THR A 210 -15.60 12.97 16.03
CA THR A 210 -17.06 13.11 15.84
C THR A 210 -17.88 11.97 16.47
N GLY A 211 -17.21 11.00 17.09
CA GLY A 211 -17.72 9.71 17.56
C GLY A 211 -18.21 9.63 19.01
N GLU A 212 -18.42 10.75 19.73
CA GLU A 212 -19.29 10.75 20.92
C GLU A 212 -20.79 10.58 20.58
N LYS A 213 -21.14 10.05 19.40
CA LYS A 213 -22.48 9.50 19.19
C LYS A 213 -22.55 8.18 19.95
N LYS A 214 -22.97 8.25 21.22
CA LYS A 214 -23.43 7.10 22.02
C LYS A 214 -24.26 6.21 21.10
N LEU A 215 -23.78 5.00 20.83
CA LEU A 215 -24.58 3.95 20.19
C LEU A 215 -25.86 3.81 21.02
N ASN A 216 -26.96 4.35 20.49
CA ASN A 216 -28.23 4.33 21.20
C ASN A 216 -28.80 2.93 21.00
N PHE A 217 -28.99 2.18 22.08
CA PHE A 217 -29.51 0.81 22.04
C PHE A 217 -30.85 0.71 21.26
N LYS A 218 -31.57 1.83 21.16
CA LYS A 218 -32.78 2.00 20.35
C LYS A 218 -32.56 1.84 18.84
N ASP A 219 -31.38 2.17 18.32
CA ASP A 219 -31.04 2.00 16.91
C ASP A 219 -30.77 0.52 16.58
N PHE A 220 -30.19 -0.22 17.54
CA PHE A 220 -30.04 -1.68 17.47
C PHE A 220 -31.40 -2.40 17.43
N ASP A 221 -32.35 -2.01 18.30
CA ASP A 221 -33.72 -2.54 18.29
C ASP A 221 -34.46 -2.29 16.96
N LYS A 222 -34.17 -1.16 16.30
CA LYS A 222 -34.77 -0.80 15.02
C LYS A 222 -34.22 -1.67 13.87
N ILE A 223 -32.91 -1.92 13.89
CA ILE A 223 -32.23 -2.81 12.95
C ILE A 223 -32.73 -4.25 13.12
N PHE A 224 -32.85 -4.73 14.36
CA PHE A 224 -33.39 -6.06 14.67
C PHE A 224 -34.87 -6.22 14.27
N ARG A 225 -35.70 -5.18 14.45
CA ARG A 225 -37.11 -5.22 14.00
C ARG A 225 -37.24 -5.32 12.48
N ASN A 226 -36.36 -4.69 11.71
CA ASN A 226 -36.38 -4.78 10.25
C ASN A 226 -35.86 -6.12 9.72
N LEU A 227 -34.94 -6.76 10.44
CA LEU A 227 -34.48 -8.14 10.16
C LEU A 227 -35.53 -9.21 10.51
N SER A 228 -36.46 -8.92 11.43
CA SER A 228 -37.51 -9.85 11.89
C SER A 228 -38.53 -10.26 10.82
N ILE A 229 -38.52 -9.64 9.63
CA ILE A 229 -39.56 -9.86 8.60
C ILE A 229 -39.25 -11.09 7.70
N LYS A 230 -38.04 -11.66 7.72
CA LYS A 230 -37.71 -12.88 6.97
C LYS A 230 -36.89 -13.89 7.78
N GLY A 231 -37.58 -14.79 8.47
CA GLY A 231 -37.10 -16.17 8.73
C GLY A 231 -36.34 -16.43 10.04
N SER A 232 -36.88 -17.35 10.83
CA SER A 232 -36.22 -18.17 11.86
C SER A 232 -35.50 -17.44 13.03
N LEU A 233 -36.32 -16.85 13.91
CA LEU A 233 -35.93 -16.24 15.20
C LEU A 233 -34.99 -17.07 16.09
N ARG A 234 -35.06 -18.41 16.04
CA ARG A 234 -34.33 -19.29 16.96
C ARG A 234 -32.80 -19.30 16.73
N LYS A 235 -32.36 -19.20 15.47
CA LYS A 235 -30.92 -19.24 15.14
C LYS A 235 -30.21 -17.95 15.50
N VAL A 236 -30.89 -16.81 15.35
CA VAL A 236 -30.34 -15.49 15.66
C VAL A 236 -30.21 -15.29 17.17
N THR A 237 -31.19 -15.76 17.95
CA THR A 237 -31.13 -15.68 19.42
C THR A 237 -30.02 -16.55 20.02
N ASP A 238 -29.74 -17.72 19.43
CA ASP A 238 -28.69 -18.61 19.90
C ASP A 238 -27.30 -18.08 19.52
N LEU A 239 -27.17 -17.43 18.35
CA LEU A 239 -25.94 -16.76 17.91
C LEU A 239 -25.60 -15.54 18.80
N ILE A 240 -26.59 -14.75 19.23
CA ILE A 240 -26.33 -13.60 20.11
C ILE A 240 -25.92 -14.05 21.51
N LYS A 241 -26.50 -15.15 22.01
CA LYS A 241 -26.14 -15.71 23.32
C LYS A 241 -24.73 -16.30 23.37
N SER A 242 -24.15 -16.69 22.24
CA SER A 242 -22.76 -17.19 22.20
C SER A 242 -21.69 -16.09 22.22
N PHE A 243 -22.08 -14.82 22.11
CA PHE A 243 -21.16 -13.66 22.12
C PHE A 243 -21.24 -12.81 23.39
N VAL A 244 -22.07 -13.20 24.37
CA VAL A 244 -22.12 -12.56 25.70
C VAL A 244 -21.42 -13.52 26.69
N PRO A 245 -20.40 -13.07 27.45
CA PRO A 245 -19.72 -13.91 28.43
C PRO A 245 -20.61 -14.36 29.58
#